data_AF-B1Q4W8-F1
#
_entry.id   AF-B1Q4W8-F1
#
_cell.length_a   1.000
_cell.length_b   1.000
_cell.length_c   1.000
_cell.angle_alpha   90.00
_cell.angle_beta   90.00
_cell.angle_gamma   90.00
#
_symmetry.space_group_name_H-M   'P 1'
#
loop_
_entity.id
_entity.type
_entity.pdbx_description
1 polymer ?
#
loop_
_entity_poly.entity_id
_entity_poly.type
_entity_poly.pdbx_seq_one_letter_code
_entity_poly.pdbx_strand_id
1 'polypeptide(L)' 'MESERDMYRQFQDWCPRTYGDSGKTRTVTRKKYERIVQLLNGSEASPTDNAKFKFWVKSKGFQLGQPDEVRGSW' A
#
# COMPACT_ATOMS: atom_id res chain seq x y z
N MET A 1 -25.40 8.82 -25.67
CA MET A 1 -24.19 8.03 -25.38
C MET A 1 -23.31 8.92 -24.52
N GLU A 2 -23.05 8.56 -23.27
CA GLU A 2 -21.99 9.21 -22.50
C GLU A 2 -20.70 9.13 -23.31
N SER A 3 -20.02 10.25 -23.49
CA SER A 3 -18.79 10.24 -24.25
C SER A 3 -17.76 9.46 -23.45
N GLU A 4 -16.90 8.70 -24.13
CA GLU A 4 -15.80 7.96 -23.51
C GLU A 4 -14.98 8.85 -22.55
N ARG A 5 -14.85 10.15 -22.88
CA ARG A 5 -14.21 11.16 -22.02
C ARG A 5 -14.92 11.39 -20.69
N ASP A 6 -16.25 11.34 -20.66
CA ASP A 6 -17.02 11.51 -19.43
C ASP A 6 -16.90 10.28 -18.53
N MET A 7 -16.86 9.08 -19.12
CA MET A 7 -16.57 7.83 -18.41
C MET A 7 -15.17 7.85 -17.78
N TYR A 8 -14.15 8.26 -18.55
CA TYR A 8 -12.78 8.37 -18.04
C TYR A 8 -12.66 9.39 -16.90
N ARG A 9 -13.33 10.54 -17.00
CA ARG A 9 -13.35 11.56 -15.94
C ARG A 9 -13.98 11.02 -14.65
N GLN A 10 -15.13 10.38 -14.74
CA GLN A 10 -15.81 9.79 -13.59
C GLN A 10 -14.94 8.73 -12.90
N PHE A 11 -14.26 7.89 -13.69
CA PHE A 11 -13.31 6.91 -13.16
C PHE A 11 -12.11 7.57 -12.46
N GLN A 12 -11.52 8.59 -13.07
CA GLN A 12 -10.38 9.32 -12.51
C GLN A 12 -10.72 10.00 -11.18
N ASP A 13 -11.95 10.47 -11.00
CA ASP A 13 -12.40 11.05 -9.73
C ASP A 13 -12.76 9.99 -8.69
N TRP A 14 -13.35 8.88 -9.12
CA TRP A 14 -13.77 7.81 -8.23
C TRP A 14 -12.59 7.01 -7.66
N CYS A 15 -11.57 6.72 -8.48
CA CYS A 15 -10.46 5.87 -8.08
C CYS A 15 -9.68 6.40 -6.86
N PRO A 16 -9.28 7.68 -6.78
CA PRO A 16 -8.63 8.25 -5.58
C PRO A 16 -9.56 8.32 -4.37
N ARG A 17 -10.87 8.43 -4.56
CA ARG A 17 -11.83 8.42 -3.43
C ARG A 17 -11.95 7.02 -2.82
N THR A 18 -11.92 6.00 -3.66
CA THR A 18 -12.05 4.60 -3.24
C THR A 18 -10.73 4.00 -2.76
N TYR A 19 -9.62 4.33 -3.42
CA TYR A 19 -8.31 3.70 -3.23
C TYR A 19 -7.19 4.67 -2.85
N GLY A 20 -7.46 5.97 -2.78
CA GLY A 20 -6.47 6.97 -2.42
C GLY A 20 -6.12 6.98 -0.93
N ASP A 21 -5.02 7.65 -0.61
CA ASP A 21 -4.40 7.63 0.73
C ASP A 21 -5.27 8.25 1.84
N SER A 22 -6.24 9.10 1.50
CA SER A 22 -7.15 9.75 2.45
C SER A 22 -8.37 8.88 2.81
N GLY A 23 -8.60 7.79 2.08
CA GLY A 23 -9.75 6.90 2.28
C GLY A 23 -9.45 5.76 3.27
N LYS A 24 -10.50 5.26 3.93
CA LYS A 24 -10.44 3.98 4.66
C LYS A 24 -10.56 2.83 3.67
N THR A 25 -9.45 2.47 3.02
CA THR A 25 -9.42 1.42 2.00
C THR A 25 -8.92 0.09 2.58
N ARG A 26 -9.33 -1.03 1.95
CA ARG A 26 -8.79 -2.38 2.25
C ARG A 26 -7.46 -2.65 1.52
N THR A 27 -7.09 -1.80 0.58
CA THR A 27 -5.89 -1.92 -0.26
C THR A 27 -4.72 -1.18 0.39
N VAL A 28 -3.51 -1.74 0.27
CA VAL A 28 -2.29 -1.02 0.62
C VAL A 28 -2.05 0.04 -0.45
N THR A 29 -2.17 1.32 -0.07
CA THR A 29 -1.91 2.45 -0.96
C THR A 29 -0.40 2.68 -1.14
N ARG A 30 -0.02 3.52 -2.10
CA ARG A 30 1.40 3.80 -2.38
C ARG A 30 2.15 4.39 -1.18
N LYS A 31 1.59 5.39 -0.49
CA LYS A 31 2.23 5.95 0.72
C LYS A 31 2.33 4.93 1.84
N LYS A 32 1.30 4.08 2.00
CA LYS A 32 1.33 3.03 3.03
C LYS A 32 2.39 1.99 2.71
N TYR A 33 2.55 1.62 1.44
CA TYR A 33 3.64 0.77 0.97
C TYR A 33 5.01 1.37 1.32
N GLU A 34 5.25 2.64 0.98
CA GLU A 34 6.53 3.32 1.29
C GLU A 34 6.85 3.29 2.79
N ARG A 35 5.85 3.51 3.65
CA ARG A 35 6.02 3.40 5.11
C ARG A 35 6.31 1.96 5.57
N ILE A 36 5.67 0.96 4.96
CA ILE A 36 5.99 -0.45 5.25
C ILE A 36 7.45 -0.74 4.89
N VAL A 37 7.90 -0.29 3.71
CA VAL A 37 9.29 -0.47 3.25
C VAL A 37 10.28 0.22 4.19
N GLN A 38 10.03 1.48 4.55
CA GLN A 38 10.88 2.22 5.50
C GLN A 38 10.97 1.53 6.87
N LEU A 39 9.85 1.01 7.37
CA LEU A 39 9.80 0.26 8.62
C LEU A 39 10.60 -1.04 8.54
N LEU A 40 10.45 -1.80 7.45
CA LEU A 40 11.18 -3.06 7.25
C LEU A 40 12.67 -2.85 7.02
N ASN A 41 13.08 -1.72 6.43
CA ASN A 41 14.47 -1.30 6.29
C ASN A 41 15.07 -0.72 7.58
N GLY A 42 14.29 -0.60 8.67
CA GLY A 42 14.75 -0.01 9.93
C GLY A 42 15.04 1.51 9.86
N SER A 43 14.62 2.17 8.79
CA SER A 43 14.85 3.61 8.56
C SER A 43 13.72 4.51 9.13
N GLU A 44 12.82 3.98 9.96
CA GLU A 44 11.77 4.81 10.56
C GLU A 44 12.35 5.77 11.62
N ALA A 45 12.06 7.07 11.44
CA ALA A 45 12.59 8.16 12.26
C ALA A 45 12.02 8.23 13.70
N SER A 46 10.93 7.50 14.03
CA SER A 46 10.34 7.51 15.38
C SER A 46 9.97 6.09 15.87
N PRO A 47 10.65 5.59 16.92
CA PRO A 47 10.32 4.31 17.55
C PRO A 47 8.93 4.28 18.19
N THR A 48 8.42 5.40 18.71
CA THR A 48 7.32 5.43 19.70
C THR A 48 5.94 5.73 19.13
N ASP A 49 5.81 6.49 18.04
CA ASP A 49 4.49 7.02 17.63
C ASP A 49 3.64 6.05 16.77
N ASN A 50 4.21 4.93 16.32
CA ASN A 50 3.59 4.06 15.32
C ASN A 50 3.31 2.61 15.80
N ALA A 51 3.16 2.38 17.11
CA ALA A 51 3.04 1.02 17.67
C ALA A 51 1.93 0.15 17.03
N LYS A 52 0.74 0.71 16.76
CA LYS A 52 -0.36 0.00 16.07
C LYS A 52 0.01 -0.37 14.64
N PHE A 53 0.68 0.53 13.92
CA PHE A 53 1.13 0.29 12.55
C PHE A 53 2.18 -0.81 12.53
N LYS A 54 3.19 -0.74 13.42
CA LYS A 54 4.22 -1.78 13.56
C LYS A 54 3.63 -3.15 13.89
N PHE A 55 2.69 -3.20 14.83
CA PHE A 55 1.98 -4.42 15.18
C PHE A 55 1.22 -5.00 13.98
N TRP A 56 0.49 -4.15 13.26
CA TRP A 56 -0.26 -4.57 12.06
C TRP A 56 0.68 -5.08 10.96
N VAL A 57 1.79 -4.37 10.67
CA VAL A 57 2.78 -4.80 9.66
C VAL A 57 3.35 -6.16 10.02
N LYS A 58 3.78 -6.35 11.28
CA LYS A 58 4.31 -7.63 11.77
C LYS A 58 3.25 -8.74 11.71
N SER A 59 2.01 -8.46 12.13
CA SER A 59 0.91 -9.43 12.09
C SER A 59 0.52 -9.86 10.67
N LYS A 60 0.71 -9.00 9.67
CA LYS A 60 0.47 -9.34 8.25
C LYS A 60 1.61 -10.12 7.61
N GLY A 61 2.78 -10.18 8.24
CA GLY A 61 3.93 -10.92 7.72
C GLY A 61 4.56 -10.28 6.49
N PHE A 62 4.52 -8.95 6.37
CA PHE A 62 5.21 -8.27 5.26
C PHE A 62 6.73 -8.48 5.38
N GLN A 63 7.38 -8.72 4.24
CA GLN A 63 8.81 -8.90 4.10
C GLN A 63 9.28 -8.19 2.83
N LEU A 64 10.49 -7.61 2.85
CA LEU A 64 11.18 -7.18 1.64
C LEU A 64 11.95 -8.42 1.10
N GLY A 65 11.88 -8.72 -0.20
CA GLY A 65 12.29 -10.02 -0.77
C GLY A 65 13.74 -10.47 -0.45
N GLN A 66 14.15 -11.74 -0.61
CA GLN A 66 13.47 -12.91 -1.19
C GLN A 66 13.25 -14.05 -0.17
N PRO A 67 12.25 -14.92 -0.38
CA PRO A 67 12.03 -16.15 0.40
C PRO A 67 13.02 -17.31 0.08
N ASP A 68 14.19 -17.02 -0.51
CA ASP A 68 15.04 -17.93 -1.30
C ASP A 68 14.35 -18.37 -2.59
N GLU A 69 14.83 -17.83 -3.72
CA GLU A 69 14.47 -18.27 -5.06
C GLU A 69 12.99 -18.08 -5.47
N VAL A 70 12.84 -17.64 -6.69
CA VAL A 70 11.69 -17.98 -7.53
C VAL A 70 11.60 -19.51 -7.54
N ARG A 71 10.91 -20.15 -6.58
CA ARG A 71 10.64 -21.61 -6.61
C ARG A 71 9.74 -21.89 -7.82
N GLY A 72 10.39 -22.14 -8.96
CA GLY A 72 9.83 -22.38 -10.29
C GLY A 72 9.76 -21.08 -11.10
N SER A 73 10.54 -20.82 -12.15
CA SER A 73 10.90 -21.73 -13.24
C SER A 73 9.80 -22.72 -13.56
N TRP A 74 8.60 -22.22 -13.91
CA TRP A 74 7.65 -22.82 -14.86
C TRP A 74 6.78 -21.71 -15.44
#